data_AF-A7RXV5-F1
#
_entry.id   AF-A7RXV5-F1
#
_cell.length_a   1.000
_cell.length_b   1.000
_cell.length_c   1.000
_cell.angle_alpha   90.00
_cell.angle_beta   90.00
_cell.angle_gamma   90.00
#
_symmetry.space_group_name_H-M   'P 1'
#
loop_
_entity.id
_entity.type
_entity.pdbx_description
1 polymer ?
#
loop_
_entity_poly.entity_id
_entity_poly.type
_entity_poly.pdbx_seq_one_letter_code
_entity_poly.pdbx_strand_id
1 'polypeptide(L)'
;MKSLVTCVLLVTAFCVKLYYDSSFSVDRCMDNFRDGALPKSRTRQNQKIENRVQRHQLVPDLKLIHGSFLKQETQLERLGWRSAKIKDTPEPKGHLHKVSISVTQRVLLLFVLRAQPIEHNVYTLDHFIELVEKIERHKKTSLQGLMGIAQMIRNMAGYVDDLWEILLGTSTPLPVGVLTTEERNALVKMTKHQFNGLVEEGVVRIGNDTIAMGPVILGIIAGISRKSRVYLDTWSSDAEDPVDNLFTSTIAGDLARTGLLKANDANRALFGPGGTWNSLTCSSTYTVTASQISDASDALLLGDVDGFLLGYGVSKWAKKGVRLGQLLRMYYSNGVCYDETFQA
;
A
#
# COMPACT_ATOMS: atom_id res chain seq x y z
N MET A 1 -2.40 15.18 -3.49
CA MET A 1 -2.49 13.71 -3.39
C MET A 1 -3.87 13.19 -3.03
N LYS A 2 -4.57 13.71 -2.00
CA LYS A 2 -5.98 13.35 -1.71
C LYS A 2 -6.91 13.44 -2.93
N SER A 3 -6.78 14.47 -3.75
CA SER A 3 -7.55 14.65 -5.01
C SER A 3 -7.24 13.58 -6.08
N LEU A 4 -6.01 13.09 -6.17
CA LEU A 4 -5.62 12.11 -7.19
C LEU A 4 -6.10 10.70 -6.82
N VAL A 5 -6.02 10.34 -5.53
CA VAL A 5 -6.56 9.09 -4.99
C VAL A 5 -8.09 9.08 -5.10
N THR A 6 -8.77 10.18 -4.79
CA THR A 6 -10.22 10.29 -5.04
C THR A 6 -10.55 10.22 -6.52
N CYS A 7 -9.73 10.77 -7.42
CA CYS A 7 -9.96 10.71 -8.86
C CYS A 7 -9.75 9.29 -9.42
N VAL A 8 -8.70 8.58 -8.99
CA VAL A 8 -8.45 7.18 -9.38
C VAL A 8 -9.58 6.28 -8.86
N LEU A 9 -9.99 6.44 -7.60
CA LEU A 9 -11.08 5.68 -7.00
C LEU A 9 -12.46 6.01 -7.61
N LEU A 10 -12.71 7.27 -7.97
CA LEU A 10 -13.93 7.65 -8.67
C LEU A 10 -13.96 7.12 -10.11
N VAL A 11 -12.84 7.13 -10.82
CA VAL A 11 -12.74 6.62 -12.19
C VAL A 11 -12.87 5.10 -12.22
N THR A 12 -12.25 4.36 -11.30
CA THR A 12 -12.45 2.91 -11.20
C THR A 12 -13.87 2.55 -10.74
N ALA A 13 -14.45 3.28 -9.79
CA ALA A 13 -15.85 3.08 -9.39
C ALA A 13 -16.84 3.38 -10.53
N PHE A 14 -16.54 4.38 -11.38
CA PHE A 14 -17.33 4.70 -12.57
C PHE A 14 -17.20 3.62 -13.64
N CYS A 15 -15.99 3.08 -13.86
CA CYS A 15 -15.76 1.95 -14.77
C CYS A 15 -16.48 0.67 -14.32
N VAL A 16 -16.47 0.36 -13.02
CA VAL A 16 -17.18 -0.80 -12.45
C VAL A 16 -18.70 -0.67 -12.61
N LYS A 17 -19.24 0.55 -12.50
CA LYS A 17 -20.68 0.79 -12.70
C LYS A 17 -21.11 0.78 -14.18
N LEU A 18 -20.22 1.17 -15.09
CA LEU A 18 -20.48 1.12 -16.54
C LEU A 18 -20.32 -0.28 -17.14
N TYR A 19 -19.56 -1.18 -16.51
CA TYR A 19 -19.43 -2.58 -16.93
C TYR A 19 -20.76 -3.36 -16.83
N TYR A 20 -21.69 -2.89 -16.00
CA TYR A 20 -23.03 -3.50 -15.86
C TYR A 20 -24.06 -3.02 -16.90
N ASP A 21 -23.72 -2.02 -17.73
CA ASP A 21 -24.60 -1.53 -18.81
C ASP A 21 -24.04 -2.01 -20.15
N SER A 22 -24.73 -2.97 -20.75
CA SER A 22 -24.30 -3.92 -21.81
C SER A 22 -23.89 -3.33 -23.18
N SER A 23 -23.24 -2.16 -23.25
CA SER A 23 -22.84 -1.56 -24.53
C SER A 23 -21.55 -0.72 -24.53
N PHE A 24 -20.65 -0.88 -23.54
CA PHE A 24 -19.41 -0.09 -23.47
C PHE A 24 -18.13 -0.95 -23.45
N SER A 25 -17.26 -0.77 -24.45
CA SER A 25 -15.95 -1.43 -24.53
C SER A 25 -14.91 -0.70 -23.67
N VAL A 26 -14.13 -1.47 -22.89
CA VAL A 26 -13.06 -1.02 -21.98
C VAL A 26 -12.03 -0.16 -22.72
N ASP A 27 -11.77 -0.45 -24.00
CA ASP A 27 -10.81 0.29 -24.84
C ASP A 27 -11.16 1.79 -24.92
N ARG A 28 -12.46 2.12 -24.96
CA ARG A 28 -12.92 3.51 -25.09
C ARG A 28 -12.79 4.33 -23.81
N CYS A 29 -12.76 3.69 -22.64
CA CYS A 29 -12.46 4.37 -21.38
C CYS A 29 -10.95 4.59 -21.21
N MET A 30 -10.15 3.63 -21.69
CA MET A 30 -8.69 3.68 -21.67
C MET A 30 -8.11 4.74 -22.61
N ASP A 31 -8.71 4.97 -23.78
CA ASP A 31 -8.29 6.04 -24.71
C ASP A 31 -8.51 7.46 -24.12
N ASN A 32 -9.57 7.67 -23.35
CA ASN A 32 -9.84 8.97 -22.71
C ASN A 32 -8.87 9.27 -21.55
N PHE A 33 -8.33 8.25 -20.88
CA PHE A 33 -7.27 8.43 -19.87
C PHE A 33 -5.91 8.74 -20.52
N ARG A 34 -5.67 8.21 -21.74
CA ARG A 34 -4.46 8.42 -22.52
C ARG A 34 -4.34 9.84 -23.09
N ASP A 35 -5.45 10.48 -23.48
CA ASP A 35 -5.44 11.76 -24.22
C ASP A 35 -5.64 13.03 -23.37
N GLY A 36 -5.87 12.93 -22.05
CA GLY A 36 -5.87 14.10 -21.14
C GLY A 36 -6.86 15.22 -21.50
N ALA A 37 -7.88 14.96 -22.32
CA ALA A 37 -8.79 15.98 -22.82
C ALA A 37 -10.15 15.92 -22.11
N LEU A 38 -10.47 16.94 -21.32
CA LEU A 38 -11.85 17.23 -20.92
C LEU A 38 -12.67 17.59 -22.18
N PRO A 39 -13.76 16.87 -22.51
CA PRO A 39 -14.52 17.19 -23.71
C PRO A 39 -15.27 18.52 -23.54
N LYS A 40 -14.93 19.48 -24.41
CA LYS A 40 -15.75 20.67 -24.67
C LYS A 40 -17.06 20.27 -25.33
N SER A 41 -18.09 21.01 -24.94
CA SER A 41 -19.52 20.90 -25.24
C SER A 41 -19.95 20.60 -26.69
N ARG A 42 -21.12 19.92 -26.75
CA ARG A 42 -22.24 19.96 -27.74
C ARG A 42 -22.35 18.80 -28.76
N THR A 43 -23.42 18.01 -28.60
CA THR A 43 -24.52 17.97 -29.60
C THR A 43 -25.86 17.53 -28.99
N ARG A 44 -26.95 18.06 -29.56
CA ARG A 44 -28.34 18.19 -29.07
C ARG A 44 -29.17 16.91 -28.87
N GLN A 45 -28.56 15.73 -28.79
CA GLN A 45 -29.32 14.46 -28.79
C GLN A 45 -29.52 13.82 -27.40
N ASN A 46 -28.81 14.29 -26.37
CA ASN A 46 -28.92 13.76 -25.00
C ASN A 46 -30.00 14.41 -24.12
N GLN A 47 -30.65 15.47 -24.59
CA GLN A 47 -31.63 16.20 -23.79
C GLN A 47 -32.96 15.45 -23.61
N LYS A 48 -33.16 14.32 -24.32
CA LYS A 48 -34.36 13.49 -24.23
C LYS A 48 -34.23 12.32 -23.23
N ILE A 49 -33.00 11.98 -22.82
CA ILE A 49 -32.73 10.89 -21.86
C ILE A 49 -32.65 11.44 -20.42
N GLU A 50 -32.16 12.66 -20.23
CA GLU A 50 -32.11 13.33 -18.91
C GLU A 50 -33.50 13.51 -18.27
N ASN A 51 -34.56 13.64 -19.06
CA ASN A 51 -35.92 13.83 -18.56
C ASN A 51 -36.61 12.53 -18.08
N ARG A 52 -36.00 11.34 -18.24
CA ARG A 52 -36.54 10.08 -17.72
C ARG A 52 -35.83 9.53 -16.48
N VAL A 53 -34.61 9.98 -16.20
CA VAL A 53 -33.83 9.51 -15.03
C VAL A 53 -34.08 10.35 -13.76
N GLN A 54 -34.63 11.56 -13.89
CA GLN A 54 -34.93 12.42 -12.72
C GLN A 54 -36.11 11.98 -11.84
N ARG A 55 -36.65 10.76 -11.99
CA ARG A 55 -37.84 10.33 -11.22
C ARG A 55 -37.65 9.21 -10.20
N HIS A 56 -36.43 8.77 -9.89
CA HIS A 56 -36.19 7.89 -8.74
C HIS A 56 -35.11 8.48 -7.80
N GLN A 57 -35.47 8.52 -6.52
CA GLN A 57 -34.82 9.21 -5.41
C GLN A 57 -33.35 8.84 -5.19
N LEU A 58 -32.47 9.85 -5.15
CA LEU A 58 -31.16 9.83 -4.46
C LEU A 58 -30.65 11.28 -4.32
N VAL A 59 -31.33 12.07 -3.50
CA VAL A 59 -30.94 13.45 -3.14
C VAL A 59 -30.91 13.75 -1.62
N PRO A 60 -31.23 12.84 -0.66
CA PRO A 60 -31.01 13.19 0.75
C PRO A 60 -29.55 13.10 1.23
N ASP A 61 -28.72 12.18 0.71
CA ASP A 61 -27.48 11.80 1.43
C ASP A 61 -26.25 12.68 1.17
N LEU A 62 -26.26 13.51 0.11
CA LEU A 62 -25.13 14.43 -0.15
C LEU A 62 -25.20 15.74 0.66
N LYS A 63 -26.36 16.12 1.24
CA LYS A 63 -26.47 17.33 2.07
C LYS A 63 -25.98 17.12 3.51
N LEU A 64 -25.96 15.88 4.00
CA LEU A 64 -25.45 15.54 5.33
C LEU A 64 -23.91 15.64 5.43
N ILE A 65 -23.21 15.43 4.31
CA ILE A 65 -21.73 15.47 4.26
C ILE A 65 -21.21 16.91 4.30
N HIS A 66 -21.93 17.88 3.73
CA HIS A 66 -21.52 19.30 3.77
C HIS A 66 -21.88 20.01 5.08
N GLY A 67 -22.99 19.64 5.73
CA GLY A 67 -23.43 20.27 6.99
C GLY A 67 -22.64 19.84 8.24
N SER A 68 -22.00 18.67 8.19
CA SER A 68 -21.25 18.10 9.33
C SER A 68 -19.80 18.61 9.40
N PHE A 69 -19.25 19.09 8.30
CA PHE A 69 -17.86 19.57 8.22
C PHE A 69 -17.70 21.03 8.71
N LEU A 70 -18.71 21.88 8.47
CA LEU A 70 -18.69 23.29 8.89
C LEU A 70 -18.99 23.53 10.39
N LYS A 71 -19.44 22.50 11.13
CA LYS A 71 -19.70 22.59 12.57
C LYS A 71 -18.50 22.24 13.45
N GLN A 72 -17.47 21.58 12.91
CA GLN A 72 -16.25 21.25 13.66
C GLN A 72 -15.19 22.36 13.63
N GLU A 73 -15.21 23.23 12.61
CA GLU A 73 -14.27 24.36 12.53
C GLU A 73 -14.62 25.50 13.50
N THR A 74 -15.88 25.67 13.89
CA THR A 74 -16.31 26.75 14.80
C THR A 74 -16.17 26.44 16.30
N GLN A 75 -15.76 25.22 16.68
CA GLN A 75 -15.48 24.87 18.09
C GLN A 75 -13.99 24.98 18.47
N LEU A 76 -13.06 24.94 17.52
CA LEU A 76 -11.62 25.03 17.80
C LEU A 76 -11.13 26.47 17.96
N GLU A 77 -11.83 27.47 17.40
CA GLU A 77 -11.53 28.89 17.66
C GLU A 77 -12.02 29.40 19.02
N ARG A 78 -12.95 28.69 19.69
CA ARG A 78 -13.44 29.06 21.03
C ARG A 78 -12.55 28.56 22.18
N LEU A 79 -11.54 27.73 21.91
CA LEU A 79 -10.65 27.18 22.94
C LEU A 79 -9.32 27.93 23.12
N GLY A 80 -9.10 29.05 22.43
CA GLY A 80 -8.18 30.09 22.91
C GLY A 80 -6.69 29.73 22.97
N TRP A 81 -6.17 28.87 22.10
CA TRP A 81 -4.73 28.59 22.03
C TRP A 81 -4.01 29.58 21.10
N ARG A 82 -3.66 30.76 21.63
CA ARG A 82 -2.65 31.65 21.04
C ARG A 82 -1.27 31.30 21.60
N SER A 83 -0.25 31.31 20.74
CA SER A 83 1.17 31.10 21.05
C SER A 83 1.61 31.72 22.38
N ALA A 84 2.07 30.88 23.31
CA ALA A 84 2.80 31.34 24.48
C ALA A 84 4.26 31.60 24.10
N LYS A 85 4.65 32.89 24.15
CA LYS A 85 6.05 33.33 24.22
C LYS A 85 6.71 32.71 25.45
N ILE A 86 7.84 32.03 25.26
CA ILE A 86 8.70 31.54 26.33
C ILE A 86 9.28 32.78 27.05
N LYS A 87 8.95 32.92 28.34
CA LYS A 87 9.56 33.87 29.27
C LYS A 87 10.76 33.20 29.92
N ASP A 88 11.89 33.90 29.96
CA ASP A 88 13.10 33.52 30.68
C ASP A 88 12.82 33.25 32.16
N THR A 89 13.26 32.09 32.66
CA THR A 89 13.40 31.79 34.09
C THR A 89 14.82 31.28 34.37
N PRO A 90 15.42 31.61 35.53
CA PRO A 90 16.85 31.51 35.75
C PRO A 90 17.33 30.09 36.08
N GLU A 91 18.55 29.78 35.62
CA GLU A 91 19.26 28.51 35.84
C GLU A 91 19.41 28.14 37.33
N PRO A 92 19.24 26.86 37.70
CA PRO A 92 19.80 26.32 38.92
C PRO A 92 21.26 25.92 38.69
N LYS A 93 22.17 26.55 39.46
CA LYS A 93 23.59 26.16 39.53
C LYS A 93 23.73 24.76 40.11
N GLY A 94 23.92 23.77 39.25
CA GLY A 94 24.35 22.42 39.61
C GLY A 94 25.67 22.07 38.91
N HIS A 95 26.70 21.76 39.69
CA HIS A 95 27.98 21.29 39.17
C HIS A 95 27.82 19.94 38.45
N LEU A 96 27.69 19.98 37.12
CA LEU A 96 27.85 18.81 36.26
C LEU A 96 29.33 18.61 35.93
N HIS A 97 29.92 17.54 36.45
CA HIS A 97 31.20 17.03 35.96
C HIS A 97 31.06 16.73 34.46
N LYS A 98 31.73 17.51 33.60
CA LYS A 98 31.89 17.20 32.18
C LYS A 98 32.78 15.96 32.06
N VAL A 99 32.16 14.79 31.90
CA VAL A 99 32.87 13.59 31.45
C VAL A 99 33.17 13.77 29.95
N SER A 100 34.43 13.97 29.62
CA SER A 100 34.89 14.05 28.23
C SER A 100 34.93 12.64 27.64
N ILE A 101 33.90 12.29 26.88
CA ILE A 101 33.82 11.00 26.17
C ILE A 101 34.66 11.09 24.90
N SER A 102 35.68 10.23 24.77
CA SER A 102 36.57 10.23 23.62
C SER A 102 35.83 9.87 22.32
N VAL A 103 36.40 10.24 21.17
CA VAL A 103 35.86 9.88 19.85
C VAL A 103 35.70 8.35 19.71
N THR A 104 36.63 7.57 20.27
CA THR A 104 36.54 6.11 20.29
C THR A 104 35.36 5.60 21.12
N GLN A 105 35.04 6.22 22.27
CA GLN A 105 33.85 5.88 23.04
C GLN A 105 32.55 6.31 22.33
N ARG A 106 32.54 7.41 21.57
CA ARG A 106 31.36 7.79 20.75
C ARG A 106 31.11 6.79 19.63
N VAL A 107 32.18 6.33 18.98
CA VAL A 107 32.11 5.29 17.95
C VAL A 107 31.67 3.96 18.58
N LEU A 108 32.22 3.60 19.74
CA LEU A 108 31.79 2.40 20.48
C LEU A 108 30.32 2.49 20.91
N LEU A 109 29.85 3.65 21.38
CA LEU A 109 28.44 3.88 21.70
C LEU A 109 27.56 3.78 20.45
N LEU A 110 28.00 4.30 19.31
CA LEU A 110 27.29 4.15 18.03
C LEU A 110 27.24 2.69 17.56
N PHE A 111 28.29 1.90 17.82
CA PHE A 111 28.30 0.47 17.54
C PHE A 111 27.42 -0.32 18.53
N VAL A 112 27.42 0.03 19.82
CA VAL A 112 26.60 -0.61 20.85
C VAL A 112 25.12 -0.28 20.67
N LEU A 113 24.79 0.96 20.28
CA LEU A 113 23.42 1.36 19.88
C LEU A 113 22.97 0.67 18.58
N ARG A 114 23.90 0.26 17.70
CA ARG A 114 23.62 -0.56 16.51
C ARG A 114 23.64 -2.07 16.76
N ALA A 115 24.05 -2.51 17.94
CA ALA A 115 24.26 -3.92 18.26
C ALA A 115 23.24 -4.48 19.26
N GLN A 116 22.28 -3.68 19.73
CA GLN A 116 21.14 -4.25 20.42
C GLN A 116 20.19 -4.84 19.37
N PRO A 117 19.91 -6.16 19.40
CA PRO A 117 18.78 -6.67 18.64
C PRO A 117 17.57 -5.88 19.10
N ILE A 118 16.81 -5.35 18.15
CA ILE A 118 15.49 -4.78 18.45
C ILE A 118 14.61 -5.98 18.84
N GLU A 119 14.75 -6.46 20.08
CA GLU A 119 13.68 -7.18 20.72
C GLU A 119 12.58 -6.15 20.94
N HIS A 120 11.67 -6.05 19.99
CA HIS A 120 10.24 -5.82 20.19
C HIS A 120 9.58 -6.03 18.83
N ASN A 121 8.48 -6.80 18.79
CA ASN A 121 7.70 -7.14 17.59
C ASN A 121 7.02 -5.91 16.95
N VAL A 122 7.71 -4.80 16.72
CA VAL A 122 7.12 -3.66 16.04
C VAL A 122 7.10 -3.96 14.55
N TYR A 123 5.90 -4.09 13.97
CA TYR A 123 5.74 -4.28 12.53
C TYR A 123 5.74 -2.92 11.84
N THR A 124 6.89 -2.25 11.88
CA THR A 124 7.11 -0.99 11.15
C THR A 124 7.68 -1.27 9.77
N LEU A 125 7.50 -0.31 8.87
CA LEU A 125 8.18 -0.31 7.58
C LEU A 125 9.71 -0.35 7.74
N ASP A 126 10.27 0.35 8.72
CA ASP A 126 11.73 0.32 8.95
C ASP A 126 12.22 -1.09 9.30
N HIS A 127 11.50 -1.80 10.18
CA HIS A 127 11.84 -3.17 10.54
C HIS A 127 11.70 -4.11 9.33
N PHE A 128 10.65 -3.95 8.53
CA PHE A 128 10.51 -4.68 7.28
C PHE A 128 11.72 -4.46 6.36
N ILE A 129 12.09 -3.19 6.12
CA ILE A 129 13.22 -2.83 5.26
C ILE A 129 14.54 -3.36 5.83
N GLU A 130 14.76 -3.31 7.13
CA GLU A 130 15.96 -3.85 7.78
C GLU A 130 16.13 -5.35 7.53
N LEU A 131 15.04 -6.14 7.61
CA LEU A 131 15.06 -7.56 7.28
C LEU A 131 15.35 -7.78 5.79
N VAL A 132 14.75 -6.98 4.89
CA VAL A 132 15.06 -7.03 3.45
C VAL A 132 16.54 -6.76 3.20
N GLU A 133 17.08 -5.70 3.78
CA GLU A 133 18.49 -5.35 3.62
C GLU A 133 19.42 -6.41 4.25
N LYS A 134 18.98 -7.09 5.32
CA LYS A 134 19.71 -8.23 5.90
C LYS A 134 19.81 -9.37 4.89
N ILE A 135 18.73 -9.71 4.19
CA ILE A 135 18.73 -10.69 3.11
C ILE A 135 19.69 -10.22 2.00
N GLU A 136 19.63 -8.97 1.57
CA GLU A 136 20.50 -8.42 0.51
C GLU A 136 21.99 -8.45 0.86
N ARG A 137 22.35 -8.25 2.13
CA ARG A 137 23.76 -8.24 2.57
C ARG A 137 24.33 -9.63 2.81
N HIS A 138 23.49 -10.66 2.92
CA HIS A 138 23.95 -11.99 3.29
C HIS A 138 24.69 -12.68 2.12
N LYS A 139 25.82 -13.35 2.40
CA LYS A 139 26.72 -13.95 1.38
C LYS A 139 26.07 -14.91 0.38
N LYS A 140 24.98 -15.58 0.79
CA LYS A 140 24.23 -16.53 -0.07
C LYS A 140 23.29 -15.84 -1.06
N THR A 141 23.00 -14.57 -0.84
CA THR A 141 21.95 -13.79 -1.52
C THR A 141 22.45 -12.45 -2.04
N SER A 142 23.69 -12.06 -1.73
CA SER A 142 24.29 -10.77 -2.12
C SER A 142 24.46 -10.56 -3.63
N LEU A 143 24.42 -11.63 -4.42
CA LEU A 143 24.44 -11.55 -5.88
C LEU A 143 23.03 -11.47 -6.49
N GLN A 144 21.98 -11.60 -5.67
CA GLN A 144 20.61 -11.47 -6.15
C GLN A 144 20.30 -9.99 -6.37
N GLY A 145 19.81 -9.67 -7.56
CA GLY A 145 19.25 -8.36 -7.85
C GLY A 145 17.88 -8.16 -7.18
N LEU A 146 17.30 -6.98 -7.39
CA LEU A 146 16.00 -6.59 -6.84
C LEU A 146 14.90 -7.66 -7.06
N MET A 147 14.83 -8.22 -8.28
CA MET A 147 13.88 -9.29 -8.62
C MET A 147 14.08 -10.54 -7.75
N GLY A 148 15.31 -11.01 -7.59
CA GLY A 148 15.59 -12.25 -6.85
C GLY A 148 15.20 -12.13 -5.38
N ILE A 149 15.50 -10.99 -4.76
CA ILE A 149 15.12 -10.70 -3.37
C ILE A 149 13.60 -10.60 -3.23
N ALA A 150 12.92 -9.90 -4.15
CA ALA A 150 11.47 -9.79 -4.14
C ALA A 150 10.79 -11.17 -4.30
N GLN A 151 11.28 -12.03 -5.20
CA GLN A 151 10.77 -13.40 -5.37
C GLN A 151 10.97 -14.27 -4.12
N MET A 152 12.05 -14.06 -3.35
CA MET A 152 12.27 -14.73 -2.06
C MET A 152 11.25 -14.30 -1.01
N ILE A 153 10.94 -13.01 -0.95
CA ILE A 153 9.92 -12.48 -0.04
C ILE A 153 8.53 -12.99 -0.43
N ARG A 154 8.20 -12.94 -1.72
CA ARG A 154 6.96 -13.50 -2.29
C ARG A 154 6.79 -14.98 -1.93
N ASN A 155 7.85 -15.78 -2.10
CA ASN A 155 7.83 -17.21 -1.78
C ASN A 155 7.53 -17.45 -0.29
N MET A 156 8.20 -16.72 0.62
CA MET A 156 7.96 -16.83 2.06
C MET A 156 6.55 -16.41 2.47
N ALA A 157 5.98 -15.41 1.79
CA ALA A 157 4.61 -14.94 2.04
C ALA A 157 3.54 -15.93 1.54
N GLY A 158 3.91 -16.94 0.75
CA GLY A 158 3.01 -17.99 0.28
C GLY A 158 2.28 -17.68 -1.03
N TYR A 159 2.69 -16.63 -1.75
CA TYR A 159 2.13 -16.29 -3.08
C TYR A 159 2.78 -17.16 -4.18
N VAL A 160 2.57 -18.48 -4.08
CA VAL A 160 3.26 -19.52 -4.87
C VAL A 160 2.31 -20.49 -5.57
N ASP A 161 1.01 -20.20 -5.56
CA ASP A 161 0.02 -20.98 -6.31
C ASP A 161 0.11 -20.72 -7.82
N ASP A 162 -0.65 -21.51 -8.58
CA ASP A 162 -0.66 -21.48 -10.05
C ASP A 162 -0.98 -20.09 -10.61
N LEU A 163 -1.89 -19.33 -9.96
CA LEU A 163 -2.22 -17.97 -10.39
C LEU A 163 -0.98 -17.06 -10.32
N TRP A 164 -0.28 -17.07 -9.19
CA TRP A 164 0.90 -16.24 -9.02
C TRP A 164 2.04 -16.68 -9.93
N GLU A 165 2.23 -17.98 -10.12
CA GLU A 165 3.23 -18.54 -11.03
C GLU A 165 2.96 -18.12 -12.49
N ILE A 166 1.69 -18.12 -12.93
CA ILE A 166 1.32 -17.63 -14.28
C ILE A 166 1.58 -16.13 -14.41
N LEU A 167 1.15 -15.31 -13.44
CA LEU A 167 1.26 -13.85 -13.49
C LEU A 167 2.70 -13.34 -13.38
N LEU A 168 3.48 -13.94 -12.48
CA LEU A 168 4.76 -13.39 -12.00
C LEU A 168 5.96 -14.31 -12.27
N GLY A 169 5.71 -15.52 -12.77
CA GLY A 169 6.74 -16.55 -12.98
C GLY A 169 7.18 -17.22 -11.69
N THR A 170 8.24 -18.02 -11.81
CA THR A 170 8.70 -18.89 -10.73
C THR A 170 9.31 -18.15 -9.55
N SER A 171 8.72 -18.41 -8.38
CA SER A 171 9.24 -17.92 -7.11
C SER A 171 10.52 -18.65 -6.69
N THR A 172 11.39 -17.98 -5.93
CA THR A 172 12.67 -18.56 -5.49
C THR A 172 12.67 -18.66 -3.97
N PRO A 173 12.92 -19.82 -3.35
CA PRO A 173 12.94 -19.93 -1.90
C PRO A 173 14.16 -19.25 -1.28
N LEU A 174 13.99 -18.64 -0.10
CA LEU A 174 15.10 -18.05 0.65
C LEU A 174 16.01 -19.17 1.21
N PRO A 175 17.33 -19.15 0.93
CA PRO A 175 18.26 -20.15 1.44
C PRO A 175 18.26 -20.26 2.97
N VAL A 176 18.44 -21.48 3.47
CA VAL A 176 18.52 -21.74 4.92
C VAL A 176 19.70 -20.99 5.54
N GLY A 177 19.46 -20.40 6.73
CA GLY A 177 20.45 -19.67 7.51
C GLY A 177 20.70 -18.22 7.09
N VAL A 178 19.89 -17.65 6.18
CA VAL A 178 19.95 -16.22 5.86
C VAL A 178 19.28 -15.37 6.95
N LEU A 179 18.13 -15.82 7.43
CA LEU A 179 17.38 -15.25 8.56
C LEU A 179 17.25 -16.28 9.68
N THR A 180 17.12 -15.82 10.92
CA THR A 180 16.69 -16.69 12.03
C THR A 180 15.21 -17.08 11.87
N THR A 181 14.75 -18.03 12.68
CA THR A 181 13.34 -18.45 12.67
C THR A 181 12.41 -17.29 13.03
N GLU A 182 12.80 -16.48 14.01
CA GLU A 182 12.04 -15.33 14.52
C GLU A 182 11.96 -14.23 13.46
N GLU A 183 13.08 -13.90 12.82
CA GLU A 183 13.15 -12.91 11.74
C GLU A 183 12.34 -13.34 10.52
N ARG A 184 12.41 -14.63 10.15
CA ARG A 184 11.58 -15.19 9.08
C ARG A 184 10.11 -15.06 9.43
N ASN A 185 9.72 -15.42 10.65
CA ASN A 185 8.33 -15.33 11.09
C ASN A 185 7.82 -13.87 11.12
N ALA A 186 8.65 -12.93 11.56
CA ALA A 186 8.33 -11.51 11.53
C ALA A 186 8.12 -11.02 10.09
N LEU A 187 9.02 -11.36 9.17
CA LEU A 187 8.90 -10.97 7.77
C LEU A 187 7.65 -11.58 7.10
N VAL A 188 7.35 -12.85 7.37
CA VAL A 188 6.12 -13.50 6.90
C VAL A 188 4.89 -12.77 7.43
N LYS A 189 4.84 -12.47 8.73
CA LYS A 189 3.72 -11.73 9.34
C LYS A 189 3.56 -10.29 8.83
N MET A 190 4.64 -9.67 8.36
CA MET A 190 4.60 -8.35 7.73
C MET A 190 4.26 -8.39 6.23
N THR A 191 4.26 -9.57 5.58
CA THR A 191 4.07 -9.68 4.12
C THR A 191 2.81 -10.45 3.72
N LYS A 192 2.51 -11.57 4.40
CA LYS A 192 1.39 -12.44 4.05
C LYS A 192 0.09 -11.79 4.51
N HIS A 193 -0.65 -11.21 3.56
CA HIS A 193 -1.95 -10.62 3.88
C HIS A 193 -3.00 -11.69 4.16
N GLN A 194 -3.62 -11.60 5.33
CA GLN A 194 -4.73 -12.45 5.74
C GLN A 194 -5.45 -11.87 6.97
N PHE A 195 -6.70 -12.28 7.17
CA PHE A 195 -7.45 -11.99 8.39
C PHE A 195 -7.46 -13.20 9.33
N ASN A 196 -7.13 -12.94 10.60
CA ASN A 196 -7.31 -13.88 11.70
C ASN A 196 -8.29 -13.29 12.72
N GLY A 197 -9.58 -13.53 12.51
CA GLY A 197 -10.65 -12.83 13.23
C GLY A 197 -10.63 -11.33 12.91
N LEU A 198 -10.45 -10.49 13.93
CA LEU A 198 -10.32 -9.04 13.78
C LEU A 198 -8.87 -8.57 13.59
N VAL A 199 -7.90 -9.49 13.58
CA VAL A 199 -6.49 -9.15 13.34
C VAL A 199 -6.21 -9.23 11.85
N GLU A 200 -5.67 -8.15 11.29
CA GLU A 200 -5.16 -8.13 9.93
C GLU A 200 -3.63 -8.32 9.97
N GLU A 201 -3.16 -9.34 9.26
CA GLU A 201 -1.76 -9.67 9.10
C GLU A 201 -1.26 -9.25 7.70
N GLY A 202 0.05 -9.24 7.49
CA GLY A 202 0.66 -8.82 6.22
C GLY A 202 0.75 -7.30 6.04
N VAL A 203 0.56 -6.56 7.14
CA VAL A 203 0.57 -5.10 7.16
C VAL A 203 1.72 -4.56 8.01
N VAL A 204 2.19 -3.37 7.64
CA VAL A 204 3.22 -2.62 8.36
C VAL A 204 2.78 -1.19 8.63
N ARG A 205 3.29 -0.63 9.72
CA ARG A 205 3.02 0.75 10.12
C ARG A 205 3.98 1.72 9.42
N ILE A 206 3.41 2.80 8.87
CA ILE A 206 4.13 3.93 8.28
C ILE A 206 3.61 5.22 8.93
N GLY A 207 4.37 5.77 9.88
CA GLY A 207 3.92 6.94 10.65
C GLY A 207 2.57 6.69 11.33
N ASN A 208 1.52 7.33 10.81
CA ASN A 208 0.14 7.17 11.27
C ASN A 208 -0.72 6.25 10.40
N ASP A 209 -0.20 5.83 9.24
CA ASP A 209 -0.89 4.99 8.28
C ASP A 209 -0.42 3.53 8.39
N THR A 210 -1.16 2.65 7.70
CA THR A 210 -0.92 1.21 7.64
C THR A 210 -1.02 0.76 6.19
N ILE A 211 -0.07 -0.06 5.74
CA ILE A 211 -0.08 -0.59 4.37
C ILE A 211 0.14 -2.10 4.38
N ALA A 212 -0.42 -2.80 3.40
CA ALA A 212 -0.11 -4.20 3.14
C ALA A 212 1.15 -4.34 2.28
N MET A 213 2.17 -5.05 2.75
CA MET A 213 3.43 -5.20 2.00
C MET A 213 3.37 -6.27 0.91
N GLY A 214 2.44 -7.22 1.02
CA GLY A 214 2.24 -8.26 0.00
C GLY A 214 2.06 -7.66 -1.40
N PRO A 215 1.01 -6.85 -1.63
CA PRO A 215 0.79 -6.20 -2.92
C PRO A 215 1.94 -5.30 -3.38
N VAL A 216 2.62 -4.61 -2.46
CA VAL A 216 3.81 -3.79 -2.79
C VAL A 216 4.90 -4.65 -3.44
N ILE A 217 5.22 -5.80 -2.83
CA ILE A 217 6.22 -6.73 -3.37
C ILE A 217 5.76 -7.36 -4.68
N LEU A 218 4.47 -7.73 -4.78
CA LEU A 218 3.91 -8.33 -5.99
C LEU A 218 3.91 -7.35 -7.17
N GLY A 219 3.53 -6.09 -6.94
CA GLY A 219 3.57 -5.02 -7.95
C GLY A 219 4.99 -4.73 -8.45
N ILE A 220 5.98 -4.73 -7.54
CA ILE A 220 7.39 -4.64 -7.92
C ILE A 220 7.81 -5.79 -8.84
N ILE A 221 7.48 -7.03 -8.50
CA ILE A 221 7.81 -8.21 -9.32
C ILE A 221 7.13 -8.11 -10.70
N ALA A 222 5.84 -7.80 -10.72
CA ALA A 222 5.05 -7.64 -11.94
C ALA A 222 5.62 -6.54 -12.85
N GLY A 223 6.08 -5.44 -12.24
CA GLY A 223 6.66 -4.30 -12.93
C GLY A 223 8.03 -4.57 -13.57
N ILE A 224 8.89 -5.36 -12.92
CA ILE A 224 10.19 -5.73 -13.50
C ILE A 224 9.98 -6.64 -14.71
N SER A 225 9.08 -7.61 -14.60
CA SER A 225 8.73 -8.56 -15.65
C SER A 225 7.35 -8.25 -16.23
N ARG A 226 7.20 -7.02 -16.73
CA ARG A 226 5.91 -6.49 -17.19
C ARG A 226 5.35 -7.28 -18.38
N LYS A 227 4.13 -7.79 -18.23
CA LYS A 227 3.38 -8.49 -19.27
C LYS A 227 1.99 -7.87 -19.39
N SER A 228 1.73 -7.18 -20.49
CA SER A 228 0.44 -6.52 -20.72
C SER A 228 -0.68 -7.48 -21.17
N ARG A 229 -0.31 -8.72 -21.52
CA ARG A 229 -1.23 -9.77 -21.94
C ARG A 229 -0.75 -11.09 -21.35
N VAL A 230 -1.50 -11.61 -20.39
CA VAL A 230 -1.29 -12.92 -19.76
C VAL A 230 -2.61 -13.67 -19.82
N TYR A 231 -2.60 -14.87 -20.38
CA TYR A 231 -3.76 -15.74 -20.41
C TYR A 231 -3.82 -16.56 -19.13
N LEU A 232 -5.01 -16.66 -18.54
CA LEU A 232 -5.27 -17.43 -17.32
C LEU A 232 -6.11 -18.68 -17.61
N ASP A 233 -6.17 -19.12 -18.87
CA ASP A 233 -6.92 -20.27 -19.36
C ASP A 233 -6.50 -21.59 -18.69
N THR A 234 -5.23 -21.71 -18.31
CA THR A 234 -4.71 -22.84 -17.53
C THR A 234 -5.10 -22.80 -16.05
N TRP A 235 -5.42 -21.62 -15.52
CA TRP A 235 -5.90 -21.43 -14.15
C TRP A 235 -7.42 -21.55 -14.05
N SER A 236 -8.14 -21.02 -15.04
CA SER A 236 -9.59 -21.13 -15.18
C SER A 236 -9.96 -21.18 -16.66
N SER A 237 -10.67 -22.22 -17.09
CA SER A 237 -11.11 -22.40 -18.48
C SER A 237 -11.96 -21.25 -19.01
N ASP A 238 -12.60 -20.51 -18.11
CA ASP A 238 -13.52 -19.41 -18.43
C ASP A 238 -12.78 -18.06 -18.56
N ALA A 239 -11.47 -18.03 -18.31
CA ALA A 239 -10.65 -16.83 -18.44
C ALA A 239 -10.22 -16.62 -19.90
N GLU A 240 -11.18 -16.26 -20.75
CA GLU A 240 -11.00 -16.10 -22.20
C GLU A 240 -10.16 -14.86 -22.57
N ASP A 241 -10.31 -13.78 -21.80
CA ASP A 241 -9.62 -12.51 -22.05
C ASP A 241 -8.26 -12.45 -21.34
N PRO A 242 -7.20 -12.01 -22.04
CA PRO A 242 -5.90 -11.83 -21.41
C PRO A 242 -5.93 -10.66 -20.45
N VAL A 243 -5.26 -10.83 -19.31
CA VAL A 243 -5.14 -9.80 -18.29
C VAL A 243 -3.76 -9.17 -18.30
N ASP A 244 -3.66 -8.05 -17.59
CA ASP A 244 -2.43 -7.35 -17.38
C ASP A 244 -1.81 -7.74 -16.04
N ASN A 245 -0.59 -8.27 -16.04
CA ASN A 245 -0.04 -8.83 -14.80
C ASN A 245 0.16 -7.81 -13.67
N LEU A 246 0.49 -6.56 -14.00
CA LEU A 246 0.69 -5.54 -12.97
C LEU A 246 -0.63 -5.13 -12.35
N PHE A 247 -1.65 -4.88 -13.16
CA PHE A 247 -2.99 -4.56 -12.65
C PHE A 247 -3.56 -5.74 -11.85
N THR A 248 -3.49 -6.96 -12.38
CA THR A 248 -4.07 -8.14 -11.72
C THR A 248 -3.36 -8.50 -10.43
N SER A 249 -2.03 -8.35 -10.34
CA SER A 249 -1.27 -8.63 -9.11
C SER A 249 -1.32 -7.52 -8.06
N THR A 250 -2.07 -6.45 -8.34
CA THR A 250 -2.28 -5.32 -7.43
C THR A 250 -3.77 -4.95 -7.44
N ILE A 251 -4.10 -3.70 -7.73
CA ILE A 251 -5.41 -3.10 -7.55
C ILE A 251 -6.56 -3.83 -8.25
N ALA A 252 -6.38 -4.35 -9.48
CA ALA A 252 -7.49 -4.93 -10.22
C ALA A 252 -7.93 -6.29 -9.66
N GLY A 253 -6.99 -7.08 -9.14
CA GLY A 253 -7.27 -8.40 -8.57
C GLY A 253 -8.16 -8.30 -7.33
N ASP A 254 -7.78 -7.44 -6.39
CA ASP A 254 -8.51 -7.28 -5.14
C ASP A 254 -9.83 -6.51 -5.32
N LEU A 255 -9.89 -5.53 -6.24
CA LEU A 255 -11.14 -4.89 -6.64
C LEU A 255 -12.12 -5.87 -7.29
N ALA A 256 -11.65 -6.74 -8.19
CA ALA A 256 -12.50 -7.74 -8.83
C ALA A 256 -13.03 -8.76 -7.80
N ARG A 257 -12.16 -9.22 -6.88
CA ARG A 257 -12.53 -10.14 -5.80
C ARG A 257 -13.60 -9.53 -4.90
N THR A 258 -13.39 -8.32 -4.38
CA THR A 258 -14.37 -7.70 -3.48
C THR A 258 -15.68 -7.39 -4.19
N GLY A 259 -15.64 -6.95 -5.45
CA GLY A 259 -16.82 -6.71 -6.28
C GLY A 259 -17.64 -7.97 -6.49
N LEU A 260 -16.99 -9.09 -6.82
CA LEU A 260 -17.64 -10.39 -7.00
C LEU A 260 -18.28 -10.88 -5.69
N LEU A 261 -17.57 -10.77 -4.56
CA LEU A 261 -18.10 -11.19 -3.26
C LEU A 261 -19.29 -10.33 -2.83
N LYS A 262 -19.27 -9.03 -3.09
CA LYS A 262 -20.40 -8.13 -2.84
C LYS A 262 -21.60 -8.45 -3.74
N ALA A 263 -21.36 -8.84 -4.99
CA ALA A 263 -22.42 -9.24 -5.90
C ALA A 263 -23.09 -10.55 -5.45
N ASN A 264 -22.31 -11.49 -4.91
CA ASN A 264 -22.80 -12.77 -4.40
C ASN A 264 -23.44 -12.66 -3.00
N ASP A 265 -23.01 -11.70 -2.19
CA ASP A 265 -23.61 -11.40 -0.88
C ASP A 265 -23.72 -9.89 -0.65
N ALA A 266 -24.95 -9.39 -0.81
CA ALA A 266 -25.27 -7.99 -0.63
C ALA A 266 -25.00 -7.45 0.78
N ASN A 267 -24.82 -8.31 1.79
CA ASN A 267 -24.49 -7.89 3.14
C ASN A 267 -23.00 -7.61 3.34
N ARG A 268 -22.12 -8.02 2.43
CA ARG A 268 -20.68 -7.76 2.57
C ARG A 268 -20.35 -6.28 2.37
N ALA A 269 -19.33 -5.78 3.03
CA ALA A 269 -18.78 -4.46 2.69
C ALA A 269 -18.05 -4.54 1.34
N LEU A 270 -18.07 -3.44 0.57
CA LEU A 270 -17.32 -3.38 -0.70
C LEU A 270 -15.85 -3.02 -0.47
N PHE A 271 -15.57 -2.11 0.47
CA PHE A 271 -14.23 -1.66 0.83
C PHE A 271 -14.09 -1.51 2.34
N GLY A 272 -12.84 -1.43 2.79
CA GLY A 272 -12.49 -1.39 4.20
C GLY A 272 -12.56 -2.77 4.85
N PRO A 273 -12.39 -2.88 6.16
CA PRO A 273 -12.31 -1.78 7.12
C PRO A 273 -10.90 -1.20 7.26
N GLY A 274 -10.85 -0.03 7.89
CA GLY A 274 -9.66 0.45 8.59
C GLY A 274 -9.55 -0.15 10.00
N GLY A 275 -8.36 -0.04 10.57
CA GLY A 275 -8.03 -0.58 11.87
C GLY A 275 -7.12 0.34 12.68
N THR A 276 -6.71 -0.16 13.85
CA THR A 276 -5.79 0.53 14.74
C THR A 276 -4.69 -0.40 15.23
N TRP A 277 -3.50 0.15 15.42
CA TRP A 277 -2.38 -0.57 16.00
C TRP A 277 -2.55 -0.66 17.52
N ASN A 278 -2.31 -1.84 18.08
CA ASN A 278 -2.28 -2.01 19.53
C ASN A 278 -1.05 -1.31 20.12
N SER A 279 -1.27 -0.22 20.84
CA SER A 279 -0.22 0.57 21.50
C SER A 279 0.40 -0.13 22.70
N LEU A 280 -0.29 -1.12 23.29
CA LEU A 280 0.17 -1.84 24.49
C LEU A 280 1.20 -2.94 24.16
N THR A 281 1.17 -3.50 22.95
CA THR A 281 2.04 -4.61 22.52
C THR A 281 3.07 -4.18 21.48
N CYS A 282 3.64 -2.98 21.65
CA CYS A 282 4.65 -2.42 20.75
C CYS A 282 4.24 -2.47 19.26
N SER A 283 2.97 -2.17 18.92
CA SER A 283 2.46 -2.17 17.53
C SER A 283 2.75 -3.46 16.73
N SER A 284 2.67 -4.62 17.40
CA SER A 284 2.79 -5.95 16.77
C SER A 284 1.50 -6.47 16.15
N THR A 285 0.39 -5.79 16.40
CA THR A 285 -0.95 -6.27 16.02
C THR A 285 -1.78 -5.10 15.52
N TYR A 286 -2.32 -5.26 14.32
CA TYR A 286 -3.28 -4.34 13.73
C TYR A 286 -4.67 -4.98 13.80
N THR A 287 -5.61 -4.28 14.43
CA THR A 287 -6.96 -4.79 14.66
C THR A 287 -7.95 -3.92 13.91
N VAL A 288 -8.79 -4.56 13.10
CA VAL A 288 -9.84 -3.87 12.35
C VAL A 288 -11.01 -3.47 13.25
N THR A 289 -11.68 -2.37 12.89
CA THR A 289 -12.71 -1.75 13.74
C THR A 289 -14.15 -2.07 13.33
N ALA A 290 -14.36 -2.82 12.24
CA ALA A 290 -15.69 -3.10 11.71
C ALA A 290 -16.20 -4.51 12.05
N SER A 291 -17.52 -4.63 12.13
CA SER A 291 -18.23 -5.92 12.22
C SER A 291 -18.24 -6.70 10.91
N GLN A 292 -17.94 -6.05 9.78
CA GLN A 292 -17.88 -6.65 8.45
C GLN A 292 -16.53 -6.35 7.80
N ILE A 293 -15.81 -7.42 7.46
CA ILE A 293 -14.51 -7.36 6.82
C ILE A 293 -14.73 -7.55 5.31
N SER A 294 -14.38 -6.55 4.49
CA SER A 294 -14.28 -6.77 3.06
C SER A 294 -12.95 -7.41 2.72
N ASP A 295 -12.87 -8.04 1.55
CA ASP A 295 -11.61 -8.61 1.06
C ASP A 295 -10.65 -7.51 0.55
N ALA A 296 -11.07 -6.24 0.55
CA ALA A 296 -10.29 -5.07 0.15
C ALA A 296 -10.23 -4.04 1.30
N SER A 297 -9.41 -4.32 2.31
CA SER A 297 -9.20 -3.42 3.45
C SER A 297 -8.52 -2.12 3.05
N ASP A 298 -8.57 -1.11 3.92
CA ASP A 298 -7.91 0.17 3.66
C ASP A 298 -6.38 -0.03 3.48
N ALA A 299 -5.77 -0.88 4.32
CA ALA A 299 -4.35 -1.18 4.24
C ALA A 299 -3.97 -1.97 2.97
N LEU A 300 -4.83 -2.89 2.53
CA LEU A 300 -4.63 -3.66 1.31
C LEU A 300 -4.71 -2.75 0.07
N LEU A 301 -5.75 -1.91 -0.01
CA LEU A 301 -5.92 -0.97 -1.11
C LEU A 301 -4.77 0.07 -1.20
N LEU A 302 -4.26 0.53 -0.06
CA LEU A 302 -3.05 1.38 -0.04
C LEU A 302 -1.83 0.62 -0.56
N GLY A 303 -1.63 -0.63 -0.11
CA GLY A 303 -0.57 -1.51 -0.61
C GLY A 303 -0.67 -1.79 -2.11
N ASP A 304 -1.88 -1.97 -2.63
CA ASP A 304 -2.15 -2.17 -4.07
C ASP A 304 -1.76 -0.96 -4.90
N VAL A 305 -2.15 0.24 -4.45
CA VAL A 305 -1.81 1.49 -5.13
C VAL A 305 -0.30 1.70 -5.12
N ASP A 306 0.34 1.52 -3.97
CA ASP A 306 1.80 1.64 -3.84
C ASP A 306 2.54 0.61 -4.70
N GLY A 307 2.09 -0.64 -4.67
CA GLY A 307 2.62 -1.72 -5.49
C GLY A 307 2.48 -1.43 -6.98
N PHE A 308 1.33 -0.90 -7.40
CA PHE A 308 1.10 -0.49 -8.78
C PHE A 308 2.03 0.65 -9.20
N LEU A 309 2.13 1.71 -8.39
CA LEU A 309 2.98 2.88 -8.67
C LEU A 309 4.46 2.48 -8.74
N LEU A 310 4.94 1.73 -7.75
CA LEU A 310 6.31 1.21 -7.75
C LEU A 310 6.54 0.29 -8.95
N GLY A 311 5.64 -0.65 -9.21
CA GLY A 311 5.72 -1.56 -10.34
C GLY A 311 5.74 -0.85 -11.70
N TYR A 312 4.97 0.21 -11.86
CA TYR A 312 4.97 1.02 -13.09
C TYR A 312 6.34 1.67 -13.35
N GLY A 313 7.01 2.14 -12.29
CA GLY A 313 8.32 2.81 -12.39
C GLY A 313 9.52 1.87 -12.32
N VAL A 314 9.39 0.67 -11.76
CA VAL A 314 10.54 -0.12 -11.26
C VAL A 314 11.59 -0.47 -12.29
N SER A 315 11.20 -0.68 -13.57
CA SER A 315 12.13 -1.08 -14.62
C SER A 315 13.28 -0.07 -14.80
N LYS A 316 13.05 1.22 -14.53
CA LYS A 316 14.08 2.27 -14.63
C LYS A 316 15.13 2.18 -13.52
N TRP A 317 14.75 1.75 -12.33
CA TRP A 317 15.63 1.61 -11.17
C TRP A 317 16.30 0.24 -11.10
N ALA A 318 15.60 -0.81 -11.51
CA ALA A 318 16.16 -2.15 -11.64
C ALA A 318 17.36 -2.17 -12.60
N LYS A 319 17.26 -1.48 -13.75
CA LYS A 319 18.38 -1.31 -14.71
C LYS A 319 19.58 -0.55 -14.12
N LYS A 320 19.35 0.31 -13.13
CA LYS A 320 20.40 1.07 -12.42
C LYS A 320 21.00 0.30 -11.24
N GLY A 321 20.57 -0.94 -11.00
CA GLY A 321 21.07 -1.77 -9.90
C GLY A 321 20.60 -1.28 -8.52
N VAL A 322 19.48 -0.55 -8.45
CA VAL A 322 18.88 -0.18 -7.16
C VAL A 322 18.45 -1.45 -6.43
N ARG A 323 18.82 -1.55 -5.15
CA ARG A 323 18.43 -2.65 -4.26
C ARG A 323 16.98 -2.49 -3.77
N LEU A 324 16.32 -3.59 -3.39
CA LEU A 324 14.93 -3.56 -2.97
C LEU A 324 14.75 -2.72 -1.69
N GLY A 325 15.58 -2.94 -0.66
CA GLY A 325 15.53 -2.16 0.57
C GLY A 325 15.75 -0.66 0.31
N GLN A 326 16.68 -0.34 -0.59
CA GLN A 326 16.95 1.04 -1.00
C GLN A 326 15.76 1.66 -1.77
N LEU A 327 15.12 0.91 -2.66
CA LEU A 327 13.92 1.37 -3.38
C LEU A 327 12.81 1.75 -2.40
N LEU A 328 12.51 0.87 -1.45
CA LEU A 328 11.47 1.08 -0.44
C LEU A 328 11.77 2.30 0.45
N ARG A 329 13.02 2.46 0.91
CA ARG A 329 13.41 3.65 1.69
C ARG A 329 13.18 4.93 0.93
N MET A 330 13.56 4.98 -0.35
CA MET A 330 13.40 6.19 -1.14
C MET A 330 11.92 6.52 -1.37
N TYR A 331 11.11 5.52 -1.74
CA TYR A 331 9.67 5.68 -2.01
C TYR A 331 8.90 6.23 -0.80
N TYR A 332 9.10 5.62 0.37
CA TYR A 332 8.42 6.00 1.61
C TYR A 332 9.11 7.14 2.41
N SER A 333 10.11 7.81 1.81
CA SER A 333 10.74 9.01 2.40
C SER A 333 10.43 10.23 1.56
N ASN A 334 11.25 10.50 0.54
CA ASN A 334 11.25 11.75 -0.24
C ASN A 334 11.15 11.49 -1.75
N GLY A 335 10.62 10.34 -2.15
CA GLY A 335 10.56 9.93 -3.56
C GLY A 335 11.79 9.17 -4.06
N VAL A 336 11.61 8.44 -5.16
CA VAL A 336 12.59 7.46 -5.64
C VAL A 336 13.66 8.10 -6.53
N CYS A 337 14.92 8.07 -6.08
CA CYS A 337 16.03 8.77 -6.75
C CYS A 337 15.75 10.27 -6.98
N TYR A 338 15.13 10.94 -5.99
CA TYR A 338 14.69 12.34 -6.04
C TYR A 338 13.57 12.62 -7.06
N ASP A 339 12.95 11.59 -7.62
CA ASP A 339 11.71 11.69 -8.37
C ASP A 339 10.54 11.73 -7.37
N GLU A 340 10.17 12.94 -6.95
CA GLU A 340 9.09 13.19 -5.99
C GLU A 340 7.70 12.78 -6.52
N THR A 341 7.55 12.51 -7.82
CA THR A 341 6.28 11.98 -8.35
C THR A 341 5.99 10.56 -7.87
N PHE A 342 7.00 9.87 -7.32
CA PHE A 342 6.90 8.55 -6.70
C PHE A 342 7.17 8.62 -5.19
N GLN A 343 6.74 9.71 -4.53
CA GLN A 343 6.71 9.79 -3.07
C GLN A 343 5.33 9.34 -2.57
N ALA A 344 5.32 8.46 -1.56
CA ALA A 344 4.11 8.05 -0.86
C ALA A 344 3.57 9.15 0.08
#